data_AF-A0A6V7X888-F1
#
_entry.id   AF-A0A6V7X888-F1
#
_cell.length_a   1.000
_cell.length_b   1.000
_cell.length_c   1.000
_cell.angle_alpha   90.00
_cell.angle_beta   90.00
_cell.angle_gamma   90.00
#
_symmetry.space_group_name_H-M   'P 1'
#
loop_
_entity.id
_entity.type
_entity.pdbx_description
1 polymer ?
#
loop_
_entity_poly.entity_id
_entity_poly.type
_entity_poly.pdbx_seq_one_letter_code
_entity_poly.pdbx_strand_id
1 'polypeptide(L)'
;MDVLGTLLNECWLPDNEWQDPAKIERMRRIADRVREMDGHLYDCFSEARQKSFCSKKGRDLPSLRKGFLKWIEAEDIEQGVSYLFQFCAIEIVTILVESALLCRTEEQQKKEKTLEGYSAEFNDINTPLRLCHYEEALKRNRGWSLRGDILFWKFLTI
;
A
#
# COMPACT_ATOMS: atom_id res chain seq x y z
N MET A 1 29.22 -5.17 -15.02
CA MET A 1 27.95 -5.91 -15.07
C MET A 1 26.86 -4.90 -14.74
N ASP A 2 25.86 -4.78 -15.60
CA ASP A 2 24.75 -3.84 -15.42
C ASP A 2 23.76 -4.46 -14.42
N VAL A 3 23.82 -4.00 -13.17
CA VAL A 3 22.94 -4.44 -12.07
C VAL A 3 21.48 -4.28 -12.46
N LEU A 4 21.16 -3.25 -13.25
CA LEU A 4 19.81 -2.98 -13.72
C LEU A 4 19.36 -4.00 -14.78
N GLY A 5 20.26 -4.36 -15.71
CA GLY A 5 20.01 -5.40 -16.72
C GLY A 5 19.83 -6.79 -16.13
N THR A 6 20.55 -7.13 -15.06
CA THR A 6 20.38 -8.40 -14.35
C THR A 6 19.08 -8.41 -13.56
N LEU A 7 18.77 -7.34 -12.82
CA LEU A 7 17.48 -7.20 -12.13
C LEU A 7 16.31 -7.29 -13.10
N LEU A 8 16.38 -6.63 -14.25
CA LEU A 8 15.29 -6.67 -15.25
C LEU A 8 15.10 -8.06 -15.86
N ASN A 9 16.18 -8.82 -16.11
CA ASN A 9 16.08 -10.20 -16.60
C ASN A 9 15.59 -11.18 -15.52
N GLU A 10 15.95 -10.98 -14.25
CA GLU A 10 15.47 -11.80 -13.13
C GLU A 10 14.03 -11.47 -12.73
N CYS A 11 13.57 -10.25 -12.99
CA CYS A 11 12.18 -9.81 -12.77
C CYS A 11 11.21 -10.25 -13.90
N TRP A 12 11.72 -10.72 -15.04
CA TRP A 12 10.92 -11.23 -16.16
C TRP A 12 10.53 -12.69 -15.90
N LEU A 13 9.53 -12.90 -15.05
CA LEU A 13 8.90 -14.20 -14.89
C LEU A 13 8.09 -14.54 -16.15
N PRO A 14 8.07 -15.83 -16.59
CA PRO A 14 7.33 -16.26 -17.77
C PRO A 14 5.84 -15.95 -17.63
N ASP A 15 5.17 -15.71 -18.75
CA ASP A 15 3.81 -15.13 -18.91
C ASP A 15 2.68 -15.73 -18.04
N ASN A 16 2.92 -16.86 -17.37
CA ASN A 16 1.97 -17.54 -16.49
C ASN A 16 2.06 -17.12 -15.00
N GLU A 17 3.07 -16.34 -14.60
CA GLU A 17 3.26 -15.89 -13.20
C GLU A 17 2.67 -14.50 -12.88
N TRP A 18 2.03 -13.86 -13.86
CA TRP A 18 1.42 -12.54 -13.72
C TRP A 18 0.16 -12.50 -12.83
N GLN A 19 -0.34 -13.66 -12.39
CA GLN A 19 -1.43 -13.76 -11.44
C GLN A 19 -0.89 -13.80 -10.00
N ASP A 20 -0.39 -12.68 -9.50
CA ASP A 20 -0.21 -12.51 -8.05
C ASP A 20 -1.60 -12.52 -7.38
N PRO A 21 -1.98 -13.58 -6.64
CA PRO A 21 -3.31 -13.68 -6.05
C PRO A 21 -3.57 -12.57 -5.05
N ALA A 22 -2.52 -12.07 -4.37
CA ALA A 22 -2.65 -10.98 -3.42
C ALA A 22 -2.93 -9.64 -4.12
N LYS A 23 -2.28 -9.39 -5.26
CA LYS A 23 -2.58 -8.23 -6.12
C LYS A 23 -3.97 -8.30 -6.71
N ILE A 24 -4.39 -9.46 -7.23
CA ILE A 24 -5.73 -9.66 -7.79
C ILE A 24 -6.78 -9.42 -6.73
N GLU A 25 -6.62 -10.00 -5.54
CA GLU A 25 -7.57 -9.82 -4.45
C GLU A 25 -7.59 -8.37 -3.93
N ARG A 26 -6.44 -7.68 -3.90
CA ARG A 26 -6.38 -6.23 -3.62
C ARG A 26 -7.17 -5.42 -4.64
N MET A 27 -6.96 -5.68 -5.93
CA MET A 27 -7.71 -5.01 -7.00
C MET A 27 -9.21 -5.28 -6.88
N ARG A 28 -9.61 -6.52 -6.55
CA ARG A 28 -11.01 -6.90 -6.30
C ARG A 28 -11.62 -6.09 -5.14
N ARG A 29 -10.94 -6.02 -3.98
CA ARG A 29 -11.41 -5.23 -2.84
C ARG A 29 -11.51 -3.73 -3.14
N ILE A 30 -10.59 -3.18 -3.91
CA ILE A 30 -10.67 -1.77 -4.35
C ILE A 30 -11.90 -1.58 -5.25
N ALA A 31 -12.11 -2.47 -6.23
CA ALA A 31 -13.25 -2.39 -7.13
C ALA A 31 -14.59 -2.51 -6.39
N ASP A 32 -14.70 -3.42 -5.43
CA ASP A 32 -15.89 -3.58 -4.58
C ASP A 32 -16.17 -2.30 -3.79
N ARG A 33 -15.15 -1.75 -3.10
CA ARG A 33 -15.27 -0.48 -2.36
C ARG A 33 -15.72 0.67 -3.27
N VAL A 34 -15.11 0.81 -4.44
CA VAL A 34 -15.44 1.89 -5.39
C VAL A 34 -16.88 1.78 -5.89
N ARG A 35 -17.42 0.57 -6.06
CA ARG A 35 -18.80 0.35 -6.50
C ARG A 35 -19.82 0.83 -5.47
N GLU A 36 -19.47 0.78 -4.19
CA GLU A 36 -20.33 1.18 -3.07
C GLU A 36 -20.19 2.68 -2.71
N MET A 37 -19.23 3.39 -3.30
CA MET A 37 -19.02 4.82 -3.03
C MET A 37 -20.12 5.67 -3.67
N ASP A 38 -20.62 6.66 -2.92
CA ASP A 38 -21.41 7.74 -3.51
C ASP A 38 -20.51 8.71 -4.31
N GLY A 39 -21.14 9.63 -5.05
CA GLY A 39 -20.42 10.57 -5.92
C GLY A 39 -19.43 11.47 -5.17
N HIS A 40 -19.78 11.93 -3.97
CA HIS A 40 -18.90 12.79 -3.17
C HIS A 40 -17.69 12.00 -2.65
N LEU A 41 -17.92 10.79 -2.15
CA LEU A 41 -16.87 9.90 -1.67
C LEU A 41 -15.94 9.47 -2.82
N TYR A 42 -16.48 9.25 -4.01
CA TYR A 42 -15.70 8.97 -5.21
C TYR A 42 -14.80 10.15 -5.62
N ASP A 43 -15.31 11.38 -5.54
CA ASP A 43 -14.52 12.59 -5.81
C ASP A 43 -13.36 12.73 -4.82
N CYS A 44 -13.61 12.53 -3.52
CA CYS A 44 -12.56 12.50 -2.50
C CYS A 44 -11.53 11.40 -2.78
N PHE A 45 -11.98 10.19 -3.15
CA PHE A 45 -11.11 9.06 -3.49
C PHE A 45 -10.23 9.38 -4.72
N SER A 46 -10.82 9.95 -5.77
CA SER A 46 -10.12 10.35 -6.99
C SER A 46 -9.06 11.42 -6.70
N GLU A 47 -9.40 12.42 -5.88
CA GLU A 47 -8.44 13.45 -5.46
C GLU A 47 -7.28 12.84 -4.67
N ALA A 48 -7.57 11.96 -3.71
CA ALA A 48 -6.55 11.29 -2.90
C ALA A 48 -5.61 10.44 -3.78
N ARG A 49 -6.15 9.71 -4.76
CA ARG A 49 -5.37 8.89 -5.70
C ARG A 49 -4.41 9.69 -6.58
N GLN A 50 -4.74 10.95 -6.85
CA GLN A 50 -3.89 11.86 -7.65
C GLN A 50 -2.85 12.61 -6.80
N LYS A 51 -2.83 12.44 -5.47
CA LYS A 51 -1.79 13.05 -4.63
C LYS A 51 -0.44 12.40 -4.94
N SER A 52 0.59 13.22 -4.88
CA SER A 52 1.95 12.86 -5.27
C SER A 52 2.93 13.56 -4.34
N PHE A 53 4.01 12.86 -4.00
CA PHE A 53 5.10 13.43 -3.19
C PHE A 53 5.99 14.38 -4.00
N CYS A 54 6.04 14.24 -5.32
CA CYS A 54 6.90 15.02 -6.22
C CYS A 54 6.15 16.11 -7.02
N SER A 55 4.81 16.06 -7.07
CA SER A 55 4.00 16.93 -7.95
C SER A 55 2.70 17.42 -7.28
N LYS A 56 2.14 18.52 -7.80
CA LYS A 56 0.83 19.04 -7.38
C LYS A 56 -0.06 19.26 -8.59
N LYS A 57 -1.23 18.61 -8.61
CA LYS A 57 -2.18 18.64 -9.75
C LYS A 57 -1.48 18.26 -11.07
N GLY A 58 -0.64 17.23 -11.05
CA GLY A 58 0.12 16.75 -12.21
C GLY A 58 1.28 17.63 -12.68
N ARG A 59 1.54 18.76 -12.02
CA ARG A 59 2.70 19.62 -12.32
C ARG A 59 3.85 19.31 -11.39
N ASP A 60 5.02 19.02 -11.97
CA ASP A 60 6.27 18.82 -11.24
C ASP A 60 6.56 20.04 -10.36
N LEU A 61 6.86 19.79 -9.09
CA LEU A 61 7.26 20.84 -8.15
C LEU A 61 8.60 20.44 -7.53
N PRO A 62 9.71 21.08 -7.93
CA PRO A 62 11.05 20.74 -7.42
C PRO A 62 11.16 20.80 -5.90
N SER A 63 10.44 21.70 -5.23
CA SER A 63 10.42 21.79 -3.77
C SER A 63 9.77 20.58 -3.10
N LEU A 64 8.70 20.03 -3.69
CA LEU A 64 8.04 18.82 -3.19
C LEU A 64 8.93 17.60 -3.40
N ARG A 65 9.49 17.44 -4.61
CA ARG A 65 10.46 16.38 -4.92
C ARG A 65 11.65 16.42 -3.96
N LYS A 66 12.26 17.59 -3.75
CA LYS A 66 13.37 17.76 -2.81
C LYS A 66 12.97 17.42 -1.37
N GLY A 67 11.76 17.79 -0.95
CA GLY A 67 11.21 17.42 0.35
C GLY A 67 11.02 15.92 0.51
N PHE A 68 10.50 15.25 -0.53
CA PHE A 68 10.33 13.80 -0.58
C PHE A 68 11.67 13.07 -0.52
N LEU A 69 12.64 13.43 -1.37
CA LEU A 69 13.97 12.82 -1.36
C LEU A 69 14.66 13.00 -0.01
N LYS A 70 14.55 14.19 0.60
CA LYS A 70 15.04 14.43 1.96
C LYS A 70 14.36 13.53 3.00
N TRP A 71 13.05 13.30 2.89
CA TRP A 71 12.29 12.47 3.84
C TRP A 71 12.72 10.99 3.78
N ILE A 72 13.00 10.47 2.58
CA ILE A 72 13.52 9.11 2.40
C ILE A 72 15.05 9.01 2.51
N GLU A 73 15.72 10.10 2.91
CA GLU A 73 17.18 10.19 3.03
C GLU A 73 17.95 9.85 1.73
N ALA A 74 17.33 10.13 0.58
CA ALA A 74 17.94 9.97 -0.74
C ALA A 74 18.67 11.26 -1.19
N GLU A 75 19.72 11.07 -1.98
CA GLU A 75 20.40 12.17 -2.67
C GLU A 75 19.51 12.80 -3.76
N ASP A 76 19.96 13.93 -4.32
CA ASP A 76 19.27 14.54 -5.47
C ASP A 76 19.50 13.65 -6.70
N ILE A 77 18.43 13.02 -7.16
CA ILE A 77 18.44 12.04 -8.25
C ILE A 77 17.60 12.55 -9.42
N GLU A 78 17.75 11.88 -10.56
CA GLU A 78 16.96 12.18 -11.75
C GLU A 78 15.45 12.14 -11.44
N GLN A 79 14.71 13.04 -12.08
CA GLN A 79 13.27 13.18 -11.93
C GLN A 79 12.53 11.86 -12.17
N GLY A 80 12.89 11.10 -13.22
CA GLY A 80 12.27 9.80 -13.52
C GLY A 80 12.41 8.81 -12.36
N VAL A 81 13.60 8.73 -11.77
CA VAL A 81 13.89 7.84 -10.64
C VAL A 81 13.15 8.30 -9.38
N SER A 82 13.03 9.62 -9.17
CA SER A 82 12.23 10.18 -8.07
C SER A 82 10.75 9.77 -8.16
N TYR A 83 10.18 9.71 -9.37
CA TYR A 83 8.81 9.24 -9.57
C TYR A 83 8.66 7.74 -9.31
N LEU A 84 9.68 6.93 -9.63
CA LEU A 84 9.69 5.51 -9.27
C LEU A 84 9.70 5.32 -7.74
N PHE A 85 10.54 6.08 -7.02
CA PHE A 85 10.56 6.04 -5.55
C PHE A 85 9.24 6.50 -4.94
N GLN A 86 8.62 7.55 -5.50
CA GLN A 86 7.28 7.96 -5.08
C GLN A 86 6.27 6.82 -5.28
N PHE A 87 6.28 6.17 -6.43
CA PHE A 87 5.37 5.06 -6.71
C PHE A 87 5.55 3.94 -5.67
N CYS A 88 6.80 3.54 -5.41
CA CYS A 88 7.13 2.54 -4.39
C CYS A 88 6.62 2.97 -3.00
N ALA A 89 6.85 4.22 -2.60
CA ALA A 89 6.40 4.73 -1.30
C ALA A 89 4.86 4.69 -1.17
N ILE A 90 4.13 5.11 -2.21
CA ILE A 90 2.66 5.06 -2.22
C ILE A 90 2.16 3.61 -2.13
N GLU A 91 2.75 2.68 -2.88
CA GLU A 91 2.38 1.26 -2.83
C GLU A 91 2.67 0.65 -1.45
N ILE A 92 3.82 0.94 -0.83
CA ILE A 92 4.15 0.48 0.55
C ILE A 92 3.07 0.96 1.52
N VAL A 93 2.77 2.27 1.51
CA VAL A 93 1.78 2.87 2.40
C VAL A 93 0.41 2.24 2.16
N THR A 94 0.03 2.04 0.90
CA THR A 94 -1.26 1.45 0.52
C THR A 94 -1.39 0.01 1.03
N ILE A 95 -0.38 -0.83 0.80
CA ILE A 95 -0.37 -2.23 1.26
C ILE A 95 -0.45 -2.30 2.78
N LEU A 96 0.33 -1.46 3.46
CA LEU A 96 0.43 -1.47 4.91
C LEU A 96 -0.87 -1.00 5.57
N VAL A 97 -1.45 0.12 5.09
CA VAL A 97 -2.72 0.65 5.60
C VAL A 97 -3.88 -0.29 5.29
N GLU A 98 -3.94 -0.88 4.09
CA GLU A 98 -4.99 -1.85 3.75
C GLU A 98 -4.89 -3.08 4.67
N SER A 99 -3.68 -3.59 4.88
CA SER A 99 -3.47 -4.77 5.73
C SER A 99 -3.80 -4.49 7.20
N ALA A 100 -3.49 -3.28 7.69
CA ALA A 100 -3.88 -2.84 9.03
C ALA A 100 -5.41 -2.71 9.17
N LEU A 101 -6.08 -2.21 8.13
CA LEU A 101 -7.54 -2.16 8.08
C LEU A 101 -8.19 -3.54 8.14
N LEU A 102 -7.62 -4.53 7.44
CA LEU A 102 -8.07 -5.92 7.52
C LEU A 102 -7.88 -6.49 8.92
N CYS A 103 -6.71 -6.27 9.55
CA CYS A 103 -6.45 -6.71 10.92
C CYS A 103 -7.47 -6.13 11.91
N ARG A 104 -7.80 -4.83 11.80
CA ARG A 104 -8.83 -4.18 12.61
C ARG A 104 -10.21 -4.83 12.38
N THR A 105 -10.57 -5.05 11.13
CA THR A 105 -11.88 -5.61 10.76
C THR A 105 -12.04 -7.03 11.30
N GLU A 106 -11.00 -7.86 11.21
CA GLU A 106 -10.98 -9.19 11.81
C GLU A 106 -11.05 -9.16 13.34
N GLU A 107 -10.36 -8.21 14.00
CA GLU A 107 -10.44 -8.02 15.45
C GLU A 107 -11.88 -7.70 15.88
N GLN A 108 -12.56 -6.80 15.16
CA GLN A 108 -13.95 -6.45 15.40
C GLN A 108 -14.87 -7.66 15.23
N GLN A 109 -14.77 -8.38 14.11
CA GLN A 109 -15.56 -9.58 13.85
C GLN A 109 -15.36 -10.69 14.89
N LYS A 110 -14.13 -10.87 15.39
CA LYS A 110 -13.84 -11.85 16.45
C LYS A 110 -14.49 -11.45 17.79
N LYS A 111 -14.48 -10.16 18.12
CA LYS A 111 -15.13 -9.65 19.34
C LYS A 111 -16.64 -9.80 19.29
N GLU A 112 -17.26 -9.47 18.15
CA GLU A 112 -18.71 -9.68 17.93
C GLU A 112 -19.12 -11.13 18.14
N LYS A 113 -18.35 -12.09 17.60
CA LYS A 113 -18.64 -13.54 17.74
C LYS A 113 -18.44 -14.07 19.15
N THR A 114 -17.60 -13.42 19.96
CA THR A 114 -17.28 -13.86 21.33
C THR A 114 -18.24 -13.25 22.35
N LEU A 115 -18.82 -12.10 22.04
CA LEU A 115 -19.74 -11.35 22.88
C LEU A 115 -21.13 -11.35 22.23
N GLU A 116 -21.77 -12.52 22.13
CA GLU A 116 -23.20 -12.60 21.84
C GLU A 116 -23.96 -11.84 22.96
N GLY A 117 -24.30 -10.57 22.70
CA GLY A 117 -25.22 -9.81 23.54
C GLY A 117 -24.74 -8.49 24.15
N TYR A 118 -23.54 -7.97 23.84
CA TYR A 118 -23.14 -6.63 24.31
C TYR A 118 -22.92 -5.63 23.16
N SER A 119 -23.43 -4.42 23.40
CA SER A 119 -23.93 -3.43 22.46
C SER A 119 -22.96 -2.86 21.41
N ALA A 120 -23.59 -2.37 20.34
CA ALA A 120 -23.12 -1.71 19.12
C ALA A 120 -22.10 -0.53 19.25
N GLU A 121 -21.48 -0.32 20.40
CA GLU A 121 -20.56 0.81 20.64
C GLU A 121 -19.13 0.56 20.14
N PHE A 122 -18.73 -0.70 19.92
CA PHE A 122 -17.38 -1.05 19.44
C PHE A 122 -17.28 -1.23 17.91
N ASN A 123 -18.42 -1.12 17.22
CA ASN A 123 -18.53 -1.19 15.76
C ASN A 123 -18.58 0.17 15.08
N ASP A 124 -18.00 1.17 15.73
CA ASP A 124 -17.85 2.45 15.07
C ASP A 124 -16.82 2.30 13.94
N ILE A 125 -17.31 2.40 12.69
CA ILE A 125 -16.50 2.53 11.47
C ILE A 125 -15.45 3.64 11.62
N ASN A 126 -15.68 4.60 12.52
CA ASN A 126 -14.78 5.70 12.85
C ASN A 126 -13.64 5.34 13.82
N THR A 127 -13.54 4.10 14.31
CA THR A 127 -12.43 3.71 15.20
C THR A 127 -11.11 3.79 14.43
N PRO A 128 -10.17 4.67 14.80
CA PRO A 128 -8.95 4.89 14.04
C PRO A 128 -8.04 3.66 14.05
N LEU A 129 -7.18 3.53 13.02
CA LEU A 129 -6.12 2.53 13.02
C LEU A 129 -5.12 2.84 14.16
N ARG A 130 -4.78 1.80 14.94
CA ARG A 130 -3.80 1.86 16.02
C ARG A 130 -2.51 1.18 15.60
N LEU A 131 -1.42 1.47 16.32
CA LEU A 131 -0.10 0.89 16.05
C LEU A 131 -0.12 -0.64 15.99
N CYS A 132 -0.85 -1.30 16.90
CA CYS A 132 -0.97 -2.76 16.93
C CYS A 132 -1.54 -3.35 15.63
N HIS A 133 -2.40 -2.64 14.91
CA HIS A 133 -2.94 -3.12 13.62
C HIS A 133 -1.85 -3.10 12.54
N TYR A 134 -0.96 -2.11 12.56
CA TYR A 134 0.18 -2.02 11.65
C TYR A 134 1.24 -3.06 11.96
N GLU A 135 1.54 -3.29 13.23
CA GLU A 135 2.47 -4.35 13.65
C GLU A 135 1.98 -5.74 13.23
N GLU A 136 0.69 -6.01 13.40
CA GLU A 136 0.08 -7.26 12.96
C GLU A 136 0.06 -7.39 11.42
N ALA A 137 -0.23 -6.29 10.71
CA ALA A 137 -0.13 -6.24 9.26
C ALA A 137 1.28 -6.58 8.76
N LEU A 138 2.32 -6.05 9.41
CA LEU A 138 3.71 -6.36 9.10
C LEU A 138 4.04 -7.83 9.35
N LYS A 139 3.62 -8.41 10.48
CA LYS A 139 3.84 -9.84 10.77
C LYS A 139 3.21 -10.75 9.71
N ARG A 140 2.03 -10.38 9.20
CA ARG A 140 1.29 -11.13 8.17
C ARG A 140 1.84 -10.93 6.76
N ASN A 141 2.54 -9.82 6.52
CA ASN A 141 3.23 -9.60 5.25
C ASN A 141 4.43 -10.54 5.17
N ARG A 142 4.38 -11.50 4.25
CA ARG A 142 5.43 -12.50 4.14
C ARG A 142 6.77 -11.91 3.68
N GLY A 143 6.77 -10.88 2.83
CA GLY A 143 8.00 -10.17 2.42
C GLY A 143 8.69 -9.56 3.61
N TRP A 144 7.91 -8.90 4.47
CA TRP A 144 8.45 -8.31 5.67
C TRP A 144 9.00 -9.39 6.61
N SER A 145 8.23 -10.46 6.85
CA SER A 145 8.61 -11.53 7.77
C SER A 145 9.81 -12.37 7.31
N LEU A 146 10.03 -12.55 6.00
CA LEU A 146 11.16 -13.33 5.49
C LEU A 146 12.39 -12.48 5.13
N ARG A 147 12.19 -11.27 4.60
CA ARG A 147 13.26 -10.49 3.94
C ARG A 147 13.32 -9.04 4.41
N GLY A 148 12.36 -8.59 5.23
CA GLY A 148 12.25 -7.19 5.64
C GLY A 148 11.80 -6.25 4.51
N ASP A 149 11.19 -6.78 3.44
CA ASP A 149 10.69 -5.98 2.31
C ASP A 149 9.17 -6.05 2.19
N ILE A 150 8.49 -4.92 1.94
CA ILE A 150 7.02 -4.90 1.83
C ILE A 150 6.56 -5.07 0.37
N LEU A 151 7.36 -4.60 -0.58
CA LEU A 151 7.02 -4.51 -2.00
C LEU A 151 7.38 -5.76 -2.82
N PHE A 152 8.47 -6.43 -2.49
CA PHE A 152 9.24 -7.26 -3.41
C PHE A 152 9.20 -8.74 -3.06
N TRP A 153 8.14 -9.19 -2.37
CA TRP A 153 7.87 -10.58 -1.99
C TRP A 153 8.12 -11.62 -3.10
N LYS A 154 8.09 -11.23 -4.38
CA LYS A 154 8.48 -12.06 -5.52
C LYS A 154 9.64 -11.54 -6.39
N PHE A 155 10.09 -10.30 -6.21
CA PHE A 155 11.09 -9.69 -7.10
C PHE A 155 12.54 -10.00 -6.69
N LEU A 156 12.78 -10.50 -5.48
CA LEU A 156 14.13 -10.70 -4.96
C LEU A 156 14.41 -12.13 -4.47
N THR A 157 13.54 -13.11 -4.77
CA THR A 157 13.80 -14.51 -4.40
C THR A 157 14.83 -15.16 -5.31
N ILE A 158 16.09 -14.76 -5.14
CA ILE A 158 17.26 -15.65 -5.26
C ILE A 158 17.30 -16.54 -4.02
#